data_AF-A0A0U0W9N8-F1
#
_entry.id   AF-A0A0U0W9N8-F1
#
_cell.length_a   1.000
_cell.length_b   1.000
_cell.length_c   1.000
_cell.angle_alpha   90.00
_cell.angle_beta   90.00
_cell.angle_gamma   90.00
#
_symmetry.space_group_name_H-M   'P 1'
#
loop_
_entity.id
_entity.type
_entity.pdbx_description
1 polymer ?
#
loop_
_entity_poly.entity_id
_entity_poly.type
_entity_poly.pdbx_seq_one_letter_code
_entity_poly.pdbx_strand_id
1 'polypeptide(L)'
;MAVPRWLTALTIPTMAGAAWASSAAIATATPADDAYLAQLRAVGLSWPPKTEEALIGEAHLVCYDLTWGWTPQQIADDIHAHLDARGVTLLDVGTLVNAAHNTYCPGNVCDAPTLCTGI
;
A
#
# COMPACT_ATOMS: atom_id res chain seq x y z
N MET A 1 47.98 43.59 0.96
CA MET A 1 46.52 43.77 1.08
C MET A 1 45.85 42.46 0.65
N ALA A 2 45.05 41.85 1.53
CA ALA A 2 44.34 40.57 1.33
C ALA A 2 43.34 40.64 0.17
N VAL A 3 42.90 39.58 -0.54
CA VAL A 3 42.27 38.31 -0.12
C VAL A 3 42.25 37.36 -1.35
N PRO A 4 42.56 36.05 -1.25
CA PRO A 4 42.22 35.08 -2.28
C PRO A 4 40.79 34.57 -2.08
N ARG A 5 39.91 34.85 -3.04
CA ARG A 5 38.48 34.53 -2.97
C ARG A 5 38.24 33.10 -3.44
N TRP A 6 38.11 32.24 -2.44
CA TRP A 6 37.21 31.09 -2.37
C TRP A 6 36.99 30.25 -3.64
N LEU A 7 37.57 29.05 -3.59
CA LEU A 7 37.23 27.88 -4.38
C LEU A 7 35.74 27.55 -4.17
N THR A 8 34.90 27.87 -5.14
CA THR A 8 33.55 27.31 -5.23
C THR A 8 33.68 25.83 -5.57
N ALA A 9 33.63 25.00 -4.53
CA ALA A 9 33.44 23.56 -4.64
C ALA A 9 32.14 23.31 -5.42
N LEU A 10 32.29 22.88 -6.67
CA LEU A 10 31.20 22.43 -7.50
C LEU A 10 30.66 21.13 -6.87
N THR A 11 29.60 21.25 -6.10
CA THR A 11 28.87 20.12 -5.52
C THR A 11 28.34 19.26 -6.67
N ILE A 12 28.97 18.11 -6.91
CA ILE A 12 28.48 17.06 -7.78
C ILE A 12 27.24 16.49 -7.07
N PRO A 13 26.01 16.65 -7.60
CA PRO A 13 24.90 15.91 -7.07
C PRO A 13 25.15 14.44 -7.42
N THR A 14 25.43 13.63 -6.40
CA THR A 14 25.34 12.18 -6.52
C THR A 14 23.90 11.84 -6.90
N MET A 15 23.64 11.70 -8.19
CA MET A 15 22.47 10.98 -8.64
C MET A 15 22.65 9.55 -8.15
N ALA A 16 21.96 9.22 -7.06
CA ALA A 16 21.68 7.84 -6.69
C ALA A 16 20.86 7.25 -7.84
N GLY A 17 21.55 6.63 -8.81
CA GLY A 17 20.91 5.80 -9.80
C GLY A 17 20.25 4.66 -9.05
N ALA A 18 18.93 4.70 -8.92
CA ALA A 18 18.16 3.52 -8.56
C ALA A 18 18.50 2.47 -9.61
N ALA A 19 19.29 1.47 -9.21
CA ALA A 19 19.52 0.29 -10.02
C ALA A 19 18.15 -0.29 -10.34
N TRP A 20 17.74 -0.20 -11.60
CA TRP A 20 16.62 -0.97 -12.12
C TRP A 20 17.04 -2.43 -12.00
N ALA A 21 16.65 -3.07 -10.90
CA ALA A 21 16.72 -4.49 -10.74
C ALA A 21 15.74 -5.11 -11.75
N SER A 22 16.27 -5.51 -12.90
CA SER A 22 15.67 -6.55 -13.71
C SER A 22 15.49 -7.77 -12.81
N SER A 23 14.24 -8.12 -12.50
CA SER A 23 13.93 -9.40 -11.87
C SER A 23 12.75 -10.02 -12.60
N ALA A 24 13.04 -11.20 -13.12
CA ALA A 24 12.15 -12.07 -13.83
C ALA A 24 10.87 -12.34 -13.03
N ALA A 25 9.81 -12.71 -13.74
CA ALA A 25 8.53 -13.18 -13.21
C ALA A 25 8.71 -14.37 -12.25
N ILE A 26 9.05 -14.07 -11.01
CA ILE A 26 8.59 -14.79 -9.83
C ILE A 26 7.38 -14.01 -9.34
N ALA A 27 6.33 -14.71 -8.92
CA ALA A 27 5.23 -14.08 -8.19
C ALA A 27 5.78 -13.62 -6.83
N THR A 28 6.55 -12.54 -6.84
CA THR A 28 7.06 -11.88 -5.64
C THR A 28 6.07 -10.82 -5.27
N ALA A 29 5.43 -11.03 -4.12
CA ALA A 29 4.94 -9.94 -3.29
C ALA A 29 5.98 -8.81 -3.33
N THR A 30 5.54 -7.64 -3.77
CA THR A 30 6.35 -6.44 -3.76
C THR A 30 6.61 -6.03 -2.30
N PRO A 31 7.61 -5.16 -2.04
CA PRO A 31 7.79 -4.62 -0.69
C PRO A 31 6.54 -3.94 -0.11
N ALA A 32 5.66 -3.41 -0.97
CA ALA A 32 4.38 -2.85 -0.57
C ALA A 32 3.41 -3.95 -0.12
N ASP A 33 3.37 -5.08 -0.82
CA ASP A 33 2.56 -6.24 -0.46
C ASP A 33 2.98 -6.84 0.88
N ASP A 34 4.29 -6.97 1.10
CA ASP A 34 4.82 -7.41 2.39
C ASP A 34 4.46 -6.45 3.53
N ALA A 35 4.50 -5.14 3.28
CA ALA A 35 4.11 -4.12 4.25
C ALA A 35 2.61 -4.17 4.57
N TYR A 36 1.76 -4.32 3.55
CA TYR A 36 0.32 -4.50 3.71
C TYR A 36 0.00 -5.76 4.54
N LEU A 37 0.55 -6.91 4.17
CA LEU A 37 0.36 -8.15 4.93
C LEU A 37 0.93 -8.04 6.36
N ALA A 38 2.03 -7.32 6.56
CA ALA A 38 2.57 -7.08 7.91
C ALA A 38 1.63 -6.22 8.77
N GLN A 39 0.99 -5.19 8.20
CA GLN A 39 -0.01 -4.37 8.91
C GLN A 39 -1.21 -5.21 9.34
N LEU A 40 -1.72 -6.08 8.44
CA LEU A 40 -2.82 -6.99 8.78
C LEU A 40 -2.43 -7.94 9.93
N ARG A 41 -1.25 -8.55 9.87
CA ARG A 41 -0.77 -9.41 10.97
C ARG A 41 -0.58 -8.65 12.28
N ALA A 42 -0.14 -7.40 12.23
CA ALA A 42 0.08 -6.57 13.42
C ALA A 42 -1.22 -6.31 14.20
N VAL A 43 -2.37 -6.30 13.52
CA VAL A 43 -3.70 -6.18 14.14
C VAL A 43 -4.34 -7.53 14.46
N GLY A 44 -3.60 -8.64 14.26
CA GLY A 44 -4.04 -9.99 14.60
C GLY A 44 -4.82 -10.71 13.49
N LEU A 45 -4.89 -10.17 12.27
CA LEU A 45 -5.43 -10.91 11.14
C LEU A 45 -4.52 -12.08 10.78
N SER A 46 -5.15 -13.23 10.55
CA SER A 46 -4.53 -14.43 10.01
C SER A 46 -5.38 -14.97 8.87
N TRP A 47 -4.73 -15.53 7.86
CA TRP A 47 -5.38 -16.12 6.70
C TRP A 47 -4.76 -17.50 6.41
N PRO A 48 -5.47 -18.38 5.68
CA PRO A 48 -4.92 -19.65 5.27
C PRO A 48 -3.67 -19.47 4.38
N PRO A 49 -2.68 -20.38 4.44
CA PRO A 49 -1.52 -20.28 3.58
C PRO A 49 -1.93 -20.36 2.10
N LYS A 50 -1.25 -19.60 1.23
CA LYS A 50 -1.53 -19.50 -0.22
C LYS A 50 -2.84 -18.77 -0.54
N THR A 51 -3.25 -17.85 0.33
CA THR A 51 -4.38 -16.94 0.06
C THR A 51 -3.92 -15.47 0.01
N GLU A 52 -2.64 -15.21 0.24
CA GLU A 52 -2.01 -13.90 0.19
C GLU A 52 -2.32 -13.18 -1.12
N GLU A 53 -2.24 -13.89 -2.25
CA GLU A 53 -2.50 -13.30 -3.58
C GLU A 53 -3.96 -12.85 -3.72
N ALA A 54 -4.90 -13.53 -3.05
CA ALA A 54 -6.29 -13.08 -3.00
C ALA A 54 -6.40 -11.78 -2.18
N LEU A 55 -5.81 -11.75 -0.98
CA LEU A 55 -5.82 -10.56 -0.12
C LEU A 55 -5.17 -9.35 -0.78
N ILE A 56 -4.05 -9.54 -1.47
CA ILE A 56 -3.34 -8.49 -2.21
C ILE A 56 -4.17 -8.04 -3.43
N GLY A 57 -4.76 -8.99 -4.16
CA GLY A 57 -5.59 -8.70 -5.33
C GLY A 57 -6.78 -7.81 -5.00
N GLU A 58 -7.55 -8.13 -3.95
CA GLU A 58 -8.67 -7.30 -3.51
C GLU A 58 -8.20 -5.94 -2.97
N ALA A 59 -7.04 -5.88 -2.29
CA ALA A 59 -6.49 -4.63 -1.77
C ALA A 59 -6.11 -3.62 -2.86
N HIS A 60 -5.66 -4.09 -4.03
CA HIS A 60 -5.38 -3.22 -5.17
C HIS A 60 -6.64 -2.58 -5.77
N LEU A 61 -7.81 -3.17 -5.56
CA LEU A 61 -9.08 -2.64 -6.05
C LEU A 61 -9.63 -1.53 -5.15
N VAL A 62 -9.24 -1.49 -3.88
CA VAL A 62 -9.70 -0.48 -2.91
C VAL A 62 -9.56 0.95 -3.45
N CYS A 63 -8.42 1.30 -4.04
CA CYS A 63 -8.20 2.64 -4.58
C CYS A 63 -9.10 2.94 -5.78
N TYR A 64 -9.36 1.92 -6.61
CA TYR A 64 -10.29 2.05 -7.72
C TYR A 64 -11.71 2.30 -7.20
N ASP A 65 -12.20 1.48 -6.27
CA ASP A 65 -13.56 1.63 -5.74
C ASP A 65 -13.77 2.97 -5.02
N LEU A 66 -12.76 3.43 -4.27
CA LEU A 66 -12.78 4.76 -3.67
C LEU A 66 -12.98 5.85 -4.73
N THR A 67 -12.21 5.83 -5.83
CA THR A 67 -12.36 6.82 -6.91
C THR A 67 -13.70 6.76 -7.65
N TRP A 68 -14.43 5.64 -7.55
CA TRP A 68 -15.79 5.49 -8.04
C TRP A 68 -16.86 5.95 -7.04
N GLY A 69 -16.45 6.53 -5.91
CA GLY A 69 -17.31 7.05 -4.86
C GLY A 69 -17.88 5.96 -3.94
N TRP A 70 -17.29 4.76 -3.92
CA TRP A 70 -17.71 3.73 -2.99
C TRP A 70 -17.30 4.10 -1.58
N THR A 71 -18.19 3.82 -0.62
CA THR A 71 -17.85 4.02 0.80
C THR A 71 -16.91 2.91 1.28
N PRO A 72 -16.07 3.14 2.30
CA PRO A 72 -15.14 2.12 2.80
C PRO A 72 -15.86 0.89 3.31
N GLN A 73 -17.09 1.09 3.83
CA GLN A 73 -17.92 0.00 4.31
C GLN A 73 -18.48 -0.84 3.16
N GLN A 74 -18.87 -0.22 2.03
CA GLN A 74 -19.26 -0.97 0.83
C GLN A 74 -18.09 -1.79 0.27
N ILE A 75 -16.89 -1.19 0.20
CA ILE A 75 -15.68 -1.88 -0.26
C ILE A 75 -15.36 -3.05 0.67
N ALA A 76 -15.43 -2.82 1.98
CA ALA A 76 -15.24 -3.86 2.98
C ALA A 76 -16.22 -5.05 2.80
N ASP A 77 -17.51 -4.76 2.62
CA ASP A 77 -18.54 -5.79 2.44
C ASP A 77 -18.29 -6.60 1.16
N ASP A 78 -17.87 -5.95 0.07
CA ASP A 78 -17.53 -6.59 -1.20
C ASP A 78 -16.30 -7.50 -1.09
N ILE A 79 -15.21 -6.98 -0.50
CA ILE A 79 -13.99 -7.74 -0.22
C ILE A 79 -14.29 -8.95 0.65
N HIS A 80 -15.11 -8.78 1.70
CA HIS A 80 -15.51 -9.88 2.57
C HIS A 80 -16.27 -10.96 1.78
N ALA A 81 -17.24 -10.58 0.95
CA ALA A 81 -17.98 -11.53 0.12
C ALA A 81 -17.07 -12.31 -0.84
N HIS A 82 -16.07 -11.66 -1.43
CA HIS A 82 -15.12 -12.30 -2.34
C HIS A 82 -14.12 -13.22 -1.65
N LEU A 83 -13.68 -12.85 -0.45
CA LEU A 83 -12.67 -13.58 0.32
C LEU A 83 -13.26 -14.71 1.17
N ASP A 84 -14.49 -14.58 1.66
CA ASP A 84 -15.23 -15.66 2.34
C ASP A 84 -15.42 -16.86 1.40
N ALA A 85 -15.74 -16.61 0.13
CA ALA A 85 -15.81 -17.65 -0.91
C ALA A 85 -14.47 -18.41 -1.10
N ARG A 86 -13.35 -17.85 -0.64
CA ARG A 86 -12.00 -18.45 -0.67
C ARG A 86 -11.54 -18.96 0.71
N GLY A 87 -12.41 -18.95 1.72
CA GLY A 87 -12.11 -19.44 3.08
C GLY A 87 -11.23 -18.49 3.91
N VAL A 88 -11.15 -17.21 3.53
CA VAL A 88 -10.38 -16.19 4.24
C VAL A 88 -11.32 -15.46 5.21
N THR A 89 -11.16 -15.71 6.50
CA THR A 89 -11.98 -15.04 7.52
C THR A 89 -11.39 -13.66 7.84
N LEU A 90 -12.10 -12.60 7.48
CA LEU A 90 -11.70 -11.23 7.83
C LEU A 90 -12.32 -10.82 9.15
N LEU A 91 -11.47 -10.33 10.06
CA LEU A 91 -11.90 -9.59 11.23
C LEU A 91 -11.24 -8.21 11.17
N ASP A 92 -12.05 -7.17 11.31
CA ASP A 92 -11.73 -5.75 11.04
C ASP A 92 -11.45 -5.37 9.58
N VAL A 93 -12.51 -5.51 8.78
CA VAL A 93 -12.61 -5.05 7.39
C VAL A 93 -12.28 -3.55 7.21
N GLY A 94 -12.58 -2.70 8.19
CA GLY A 94 -12.18 -1.29 8.18
C GLY A 94 -10.67 -1.10 8.24
N THR A 95 -9.97 -1.95 8.99
CA THR A 95 -8.50 -1.93 9.07
C THR A 95 -7.87 -2.40 7.78
N LEU A 96 -8.48 -3.37 7.09
CA LEU A 96 -8.02 -3.82 5.78
C LEU A 96 -8.11 -2.68 4.76
N VAL A 97 -9.28 -2.06 4.63
CA VAL A 97 -9.49 -0.97 3.67
C VAL A 97 -8.55 0.21 3.97
N ASN A 98 -8.31 0.54 5.25
CA ASN A 98 -7.37 1.58 5.64
C ASN A 98 -5.90 1.21 5.32
N ALA A 99 -5.48 -0.03 5.60
CA ALA A 99 -4.13 -0.50 5.27
C ALA A 99 -3.89 -0.51 3.76
N ALA A 100 -4.88 -0.99 2.98
CA ALA A 100 -4.85 -0.99 1.53
C ALA A 100 -4.79 0.45 0.99
N HIS A 101 -5.60 1.35 1.53
CA HIS A 101 -5.61 2.77 1.17
C HIS A 101 -4.23 3.40 1.37
N ASN A 102 -3.64 3.25 2.57
CA ASN A 102 -2.34 3.83 2.92
C ASN A 102 -1.17 3.25 2.12
N THR A 103 -1.31 2.01 1.65
CA THR A 103 -0.21 1.29 0.97
C THR A 103 -0.28 1.45 -0.55
N TYR A 104 -1.47 1.43 -1.13
CA TYR A 104 -1.66 1.30 -2.58
C TYR A 104 -2.23 2.53 -3.29
N CYS A 105 -2.74 3.54 -2.56
CA CYS A 105 -3.38 4.68 -3.21
C CYS A 105 -2.41 5.87 -3.39
N PRO A 106 -1.96 6.18 -4.62
CA PRO A 106 -1.11 7.33 -4.88
C PRO A 106 -1.94 8.62 -4.90
N GLY A 107 -1.80 9.43 -3.86
CA GLY A 107 -2.57 10.65 -3.68
C GLY A 107 -3.85 10.36 -2.89
N ASN A 108 -4.07 11.13 -1.84
CA ASN A 108 -5.13 10.93 -0.85
C ASN A 108 -6.54 10.89 -1.49
N VAL A 109 -6.94 9.73 -2.03
CA VAL A 109 -8.27 9.45 -2.56
C VAL A 109 -9.23 9.37 -1.37
N CYS A 110 -9.69 10.56 -0.96
CA CYS A 110 -10.46 10.81 0.24
C CYS A 110 -11.96 10.83 -0.05
N ASP A 111 -12.48 9.79 -0.69
CA ASP A 111 -13.92 9.68 -0.93
C ASP A 111 -14.70 9.30 0.35
N ALA A 112 -13.97 8.91 1.40
CA ALA A 112 -14.52 8.67 2.72
C ALA A 112 -13.90 9.59 3.78
N PRO A 113 -14.71 10.37 4.52
CA PRO A 113 -14.22 11.23 5.60
C PRO A 113 -13.43 10.47 6.67
N THR A 114 -13.80 9.21 6.94
CA THR A 114 -13.19 8.36 7.95
C THR A 114 -11.78 7.87 7.60
N LEU A 115 -11.43 7.81 6.31
CA LEU A 115 -10.09 7.39 5.87
C LEU A 115 -9.08 8.55 5.84
N CYS A 116 -9.57 9.80 5.85
CA CYS A 116 -8.73 10.98 5.66
C CYS A 116 -8.60 11.90 6.88
N THR A 117 -9.31 11.60 7.95
CA THR A 117 -9.01 12.14 9.28
C THR A 117 -7.92 11.30 9.92
N GLY A 118 -6.69 11.39 9.38
CA GLY A 118 -5.51 10.95 10.10
C GLY A 118 -5.41 11.76 11.40
N ILE A 119 -5.65 11.10 12.53
CA ILE A 119 -5.25 11.53 13.86
C ILE A 119 -4.36 10.46 14.47
#